data_AF-A0AAN7IT54-F1
#
_entry.id   AF-A0AAN7IT54-F1
#
_cell.length_a   1.000
_cell.length_b   1.000
_cell.length_c   1.000
_cell.angle_alpha   90.00
_cell.angle_beta   90.00
_cell.angle_gamma   90.00
#
_symmetry.space_group_name_H-M   'P 1'
#
loop_
_entity.id
_entity.type
_entity.pdbx_description
1 polymer ?
#
loop_
_entity_poly.entity_id
_entity_poly.type
_entity_poly.pdbx_seq_one_letter_code
_entity_poly.pdbx_strand_id
1 'polypeptide(L)'
;MEPQKKHCLYFLLTLMILPIYASTALGGKRGGGVLVGGWQPIKNITEPHVKEIGEYAVEEYNKESKSQLKFVSVVKGETQLVTGTNYRLILATKDGALAKNYQAVVWEKVWEHFRNLTSFTPVKA
;
A
#
# COMPACT_ATOMS: atom_id res chain seq x y z
N MET A 1 8.10 -34.47 46.19
CA MET A 1 7.22 -35.17 45.24
C MET A 1 6.14 -34.19 44.75
N GLU A 2 6.30 -33.68 43.53
CA GLU A 2 5.21 -33.22 42.65
C GLU A 2 5.78 -32.91 41.24
N PRO A 3 6.01 -33.94 40.38
CA PRO A 3 6.36 -33.70 38.98
C PRO A 3 5.26 -34.15 37.99
N GLN A 4 3.99 -34.26 38.40
CA GLN A 4 2.92 -34.83 37.56
C GLN A 4 1.88 -33.81 37.06
N LYS A 5 1.65 -32.68 37.77
CA LYS A 5 0.61 -31.72 37.34
C LYS A 5 1.00 -30.82 36.18
N LYS A 6 2.29 -30.56 35.97
CA LYS A 6 2.76 -29.68 34.88
C LYS A 6 2.62 -30.35 33.51
N HIS A 7 2.87 -31.66 33.42
CA HIS A 7 2.77 -32.40 32.16
C HIS A 7 1.32 -32.58 31.69
N CYS A 8 0.37 -32.76 32.62
CA CYS A 8 -1.06 -32.80 32.29
C CYS A 8 -1.57 -31.45 31.76
N LEU A 9 -1.07 -30.34 32.31
CA LEU A 9 -1.44 -28.99 31.86
C LEU A 9 -0.91 -28.67 30.45
N TYR A 10 0.32 -29.09 30.12
CA TYR A 10 0.86 -28.92 28.76
C TYR A 10 0.16 -29.81 27.73
N PHE A 11 -0.23 -31.04 28.10
CA PHE A 11 -0.98 -31.94 27.22
C PHE A 11 -2.42 -31.45 26.96
N LEU A 12 -3.05 -30.77 27.92
CA LEU A 12 -4.34 -30.11 27.75
C LEU A 12 -4.27 -28.84 26.88
N LEU A 13 -3.11 -28.17 26.82
CA LEU A 13 -2.96 -26.93 26.05
C LEU A 13 -2.76 -27.18 24.54
N THR A 14 -2.21 -28.34 24.15
CA THR A 14 -1.96 -28.67 22.74
C THR A 14 -3.20 -29.19 22.00
N LEU A 15 -4.22 -29.69 22.71
CA LEU A 15 -5.47 -30.18 22.11
C LEU A 15 -6.42 -29.06 21.62
N MET A 16 -6.08 -27.80 21.92
CA MET A 16 -6.79 -26.61 21.41
C MET A 16 -6.21 -26.08 20.10
N ILE A 17 -5.25 -26.79 19.50
CA ILE A 17 -4.86 -26.59 18.11
C ILE A 17 -5.52 -27.72 17.29
N LEU A 18 -6.36 -27.33 16.31
CA LEU A 18 -7.02 -28.14 15.27
C LEU A 18 -8.41 -28.70 15.66
N PRO A 19 -9.48 -28.00 15.25
CA PRO A 19 -10.04 -28.37 13.95
C PRO A 19 -10.67 -27.19 13.20
N ILE A 20 -9.92 -26.46 12.36
CA ILE A 20 -10.51 -25.65 11.28
C ILE A 20 -9.63 -25.70 10.03
N TYR A 21 -9.43 -26.90 9.50
CA TYR A 21 -9.07 -27.11 8.09
C TYR A 21 -10.16 -27.96 7.44
N ALA A 22 -11.41 -27.51 7.50
CA ALA A 22 -12.48 -28.07 6.67
C ALA A 22 -13.67 -27.10 6.65
N SER A 23 -13.64 -26.14 5.72
CA SER A 23 -14.86 -25.52 5.22
C SER A 23 -14.77 -25.40 3.71
N THR A 24 -15.61 -26.21 3.08
CA THR A 24 -15.87 -26.33 1.65
C THR A 24 -16.19 -24.99 0.99
N ALA A 25 -15.73 -24.82 -0.26
CA ALA A 25 -16.11 -23.72 -1.13
C ALA A 25 -17.65 -23.67 -1.30
N LEU A 26 -18.28 -22.68 -0.69
CA LEU A 26 -19.55 -22.13 -1.14
C LEU A 26 -19.31 -20.65 -1.41
N GLY A 27 -19.40 -20.30 -2.69
CA GLY A 27 -19.28 -18.95 -3.19
C GLY A 27 -20.30 -18.04 -2.54
N GLY A 28 -19.89 -17.37 -1.47
CA GLY A 28 -20.61 -16.24 -0.89
C GLY A 28 -20.26 -14.99 -1.67
N LYS A 29 -21.18 -14.55 -2.54
CA LYS A 29 -21.16 -13.22 -3.16
C LYS A 29 -21.34 -12.18 -2.03
N ARG A 30 -20.24 -11.79 -1.39
CA ARG A 30 -20.25 -10.76 -0.34
C ARG A 30 -20.47 -9.39 -1.00
N GLY A 31 -21.53 -8.72 -0.57
CA GLY A 31 -21.90 -7.37 -1.03
C GLY A 31 -20.73 -6.40 -0.93
N GLY A 32 -20.69 -5.43 -1.85
CA GLY A 32 -19.65 -4.42 -1.99
C GLY A 32 -19.59 -3.46 -0.80
N GLY A 33 -19.00 -3.91 0.30
CA GLY A 33 -18.48 -3.06 1.36
C GLY A 33 -17.02 -2.74 1.07
N VAL A 34 -16.67 -1.45 1.05
CA VAL A 34 -15.28 -0.98 1.01
C VAL A 34 -14.57 -1.57 2.23
N LEU A 35 -13.58 -2.45 2.02
CA LEU A 35 -12.78 -3.01 3.10
C LEU A 35 -11.92 -1.89 3.70
N VAL A 36 -12.30 -1.41 4.88
CA VAL A 36 -11.51 -0.42 5.63
C VAL A 36 -10.13 -1.02 5.91
N GLY A 37 -9.08 -0.40 5.36
CA GLY A 37 -7.67 -0.81 5.50
C GLY A 37 -7.02 -1.43 4.25
N GLY A 38 -7.79 -1.79 3.22
CA GLY A 38 -7.24 -2.22 1.93
C GLY A 38 -6.90 -1.06 1.00
N TRP A 39 -6.08 -1.31 -0.03
CA TRP A 39 -5.91 -0.37 -1.15
C TRP A 39 -7.24 -0.19 -1.88
N GLN A 40 -7.65 1.06 -2.09
CA GLN A 40 -8.86 1.46 -2.78
C GLN A 40 -8.50 2.30 -4.02
N PRO A 41 -9.12 2.07 -5.18
CA PRO A 41 -8.84 2.85 -6.37
C PRO A 41 -9.26 4.31 -6.21
N ILE A 42 -8.41 5.23 -6.66
CA ILE A 42 -8.73 6.66 -6.78
C ILE A 42 -9.62 6.83 -8.01
N LYS A 43 -10.86 7.29 -7.80
CA LYS A 43 -11.82 7.49 -8.89
C LYS A 43 -11.43 8.64 -9.82
N ASN A 44 -10.99 9.76 -9.24
CA ASN A 44 -10.57 10.93 -10.00
C ASN A 44 -9.08 11.20 -9.79
N ILE A 45 -8.25 10.63 -10.66
CA ILE A 45 -6.79 10.83 -10.65
C ILE A 45 -6.35 12.24 -11.11
N THR A 46 -7.26 13.03 -11.67
CA THR A 46 -7.01 14.41 -12.11
C THR A 46 -7.31 15.44 -11.02
N GLU A 47 -7.74 14.98 -9.84
CA GLU A 47 -7.90 15.85 -8.68
C GLU A 47 -6.58 16.57 -8.37
N PRO A 48 -6.61 17.89 -8.08
CA PRO A 48 -5.40 18.67 -7.80
C PRO A 48 -4.51 18.04 -6.72
N HIS A 49 -5.09 17.56 -5.62
CA HIS A 49 -4.33 16.93 -4.53
C HIS A 49 -3.56 15.69 -5.00
N VAL A 50 -4.19 14.83 -5.81
CA VAL A 50 -3.53 13.62 -6.35
C VAL A 50 -2.39 13.99 -7.30
N LYS A 51 -2.55 15.07 -8.07
CA LYS A 51 -1.48 15.62 -8.91
C LYS A 51 -0.31 16.14 -8.07
N GLU A 52 -0.59 16.88 -7.00
CA GLU A 52 0.43 17.38 -6.06
C GLU A 52 1.22 16.25 -5.40
N ILE A 53 0.56 15.14 -5.04
CA ILE A 53 1.25 13.94 -4.51
C ILE A 53 2.19 13.34 -5.57
N GLY A 54 1.75 13.28 -6.83
CA GLY A 54 2.58 12.82 -7.94
C GLY A 54 3.77 13.72 -8.23
N GLU A 55 3.58 15.04 -8.21
CA GLU A 55 4.65 16.04 -8.36
C GLU A 55 5.67 15.94 -7.23
N TYR A 56 5.19 15.89 -5.98
CA TYR A 56 6.03 15.66 -4.79
C TYR A 56 6.88 14.39 -4.92
N ALA A 57 6.28 13.28 -5.35
CA ALA A 57 7.00 12.02 -5.48
C ALA A 57 8.16 12.09 -6.50
N VAL A 58 7.94 12.75 -7.64
CA VAL A 58 8.99 12.92 -8.66
C VAL A 58 10.07 13.88 -8.18
N GLU A 59 9.68 14.98 -7.53
CA GLU A 59 10.61 15.95 -6.98
C GLU A 59 11.52 15.33 -5.91
N GLU A 60 10.94 14.58 -4.96
CA GLU A 60 11.68 13.94 -3.89
C GLU A 60 12.62 12.87 -4.42
N TYR A 61 12.17 12.04 -5.36
CA TYR A 61 13.04 11.07 -6.04
C TYR A 61 14.22 11.74 -6.74
N ASN A 62 13.98 12.84 -7.44
CA ASN A 62 15.04 13.59 -8.13
C ASN A 62 16.08 14.14 -7.13
N LYS A 63 15.63 14.66 -5.97
CA LYS A 63 16.52 15.13 -4.89
C LYS A 63 17.40 13.99 -4.36
N GLU A 64 16.81 12.85 -4.03
CA GLU A 64 17.52 11.71 -3.43
C GLU A 64 18.45 11.01 -4.43
N SER A 65 17.99 10.83 -5.67
CA SER A 65 18.68 10.02 -6.68
C SER A 65 19.53 10.85 -7.65
N LYS A 66 19.61 12.18 -7.47
CA LYS A 66 20.27 13.12 -8.40
C LYS A 66 19.80 12.95 -9.86
N SER A 67 18.52 12.63 -10.03
CA SER A 67 17.86 12.42 -11.32
C SER A 67 17.18 13.70 -11.80
N GLN A 68 16.72 13.71 -13.05
CA GLN A 68 16.03 14.87 -13.66
C GLN A 68 14.72 14.47 -14.34
N LEU A 69 13.98 13.56 -13.72
CA LEU A 69 12.68 13.14 -14.24
C LEU A 69 11.70 14.31 -14.24
N LYS A 70 10.97 14.49 -15.34
CA LYS A 70 9.87 15.45 -15.44
C LYS A 70 8.55 14.74 -15.22
N PHE A 71 7.79 15.17 -14.23
CA PHE A 71 6.42 14.72 -14.04
C PHE A 71 5.55 15.12 -15.25
N VAL A 72 4.74 14.19 -15.74
CA VAL A 72 3.77 14.46 -16.82
C VAL A 72 2.35 14.36 -16.30
N SER A 73 1.98 13.21 -15.72
CA SER A 73 0.64 12.96 -15.20
C SER A 73 0.59 11.75 -14.28
N VAL A 74 -0.50 11.65 -13.52
CA VAL A 74 -0.89 10.40 -12.86
C VAL A 74 -1.67 9.57 -13.89
N VAL A 75 -1.30 8.29 -14.04
CA VAL A 75 -1.92 7.34 -14.97
C VAL A 75 -2.96 6.47 -14.24
N LYS A 76 -2.63 6.06 -13.01
CA LYS A 76 -3.48 5.28 -12.11
C LYS A 76 -3.12 5.62 -10.68
N GLY A 77 -4.06 5.44 -9.76
CA GLY A 77 -3.79 5.67 -8.35
C GLY A 77 -4.70 4.86 -7.45
N GLU A 78 -4.17 4.51 -6.28
CA GLU A 78 -4.88 3.88 -5.19
C GLU A 78 -4.51 4.57 -3.87
N THR A 79 -5.43 4.59 -2.92
CA THR A 79 -5.18 5.04 -1.55
C THR A 79 -5.35 3.91 -0.56
N GLN A 80 -4.66 4.00 0.56
CA GLN A 80 -4.86 3.12 1.71
C GLN A 80 -4.87 3.97 2.97
N LEU A 81 -5.92 3.82 3.78
CA LEU A 81 -6.03 4.50 5.07
C LEU A 81 -5.17 3.76 6.11
N VAL A 82 -4.31 4.52 6.80
CA VAL A 82 -3.43 4.08 7.88
C VAL A 82 -3.44 5.17 8.98
N THR A 83 -2.37 5.33 9.76
CA THR A 83 -2.12 6.58 10.51
C THR A 83 -1.70 7.69 9.52
N GLY A 84 -2.65 8.15 8.72
CA GLY A 84 -2.44 8.97 7.52
C GLY A 84 -3.02 8.29 6.29
N THR A 85 -2.57 8.69 5.11
CA THR A 85 -2.99 8.11 3.85
C THR A 85 -1.76 7.72 3.05
N ASN A 86 -1.69 6.46 2.62
CA ASN A 86 -0.75 6.07 1.57
C ASN A 86 -1.40 6.32 0.22
N TYR A 87 -0.65 6.91 -0.70
CA TYR A 87 -0.98 7.02 -2.11
C TYR A 87 -0.03 6.14 -2.90
N ARG A 88 -0.55 5.14 -3.62
CA ARG A 88 0.19 4.35 -4.60
C ARG A 88 -0.19 4.82 -5.99
N LEU A 89 0.71 5.50 -6.67
CA LEU A 89 0.46 6.13 -7.95
C LEU A 89 1.33 5.52 -9.04
N ILE A 90 0.76 5.30 -10.21
CA ILE A 90 1.51 5.09 -11.45
C ILE A 90 1.65 6.46 -12.13
N LEU A 91 2.88 6.93 -12.25
CA LEU A 91 3.23 8.23 -12.77
C LEU A 91 3.83 8.08 -14.17
N ALA A 92 3.35 8.87 -15.12
CA ALA A 92 4.03 9.08 -16.38
C ALA A 92 5.09 10.17 -16.18
N THR A 93 6.32 9.87 -16.57
CA THR A 93 7.45 10.81 -16.49
C THR A 93 8.20 10.85 -17.82
N LYS A 94 9.03 11.90 -17.97
CA LYS A 94 10.02 12.00 -19.05
C LYS A 94 11.42 12.09 -18.45
N ASP A 95 12.34 11.33 -19.02
CA ASP A 95 13.78 11.45 -18.82
C ASP A 95 14.39 11.92 -20.14
N GLY A 96 14.57 13.24 -20.28
CA GLY A 96 14.86 13.86 -21.58
C GLY A 96 13.76 13.56 -22.61
N ALA A 97 14.11 12.81 -23.66
CA ALA A 97 13.18 12.38 -24.71
C ALA A 97 12.45 11.06 -24.42
N LEU A 98 12.91 10.29 -23.42
CA LEU A 98 12.36 8.97 -23.11
C LEU A 98 11.15 9.11 -22.19
N ALA A 99 10.00 8.60 -22.63
CA ALA A 99 8.82 8.44 -21.77
C ALA A 99 8.96 7.15 -20.94
N LYS A 100 8.72 7.25 -19.63
CA LYS A 100 8.80 6.11 -18.72
C LYS A 100 7.76 6.22 -17.62
N ASN A 101 7.25 5.08 -17.18
CA ASN A 101 6.31 5.04 -16.06
C ASN A 101 7.01 4.55 -14.80
N TYR A 102 6.61 5.13 -13.67
CA TYR A 102 7.10 4.77 -12.35
C TYR A 102 5.93 4.54 -11.40
N GLN A 103 6.07 3.56 -10.51
CA GLN A 103 5.19 3.42 -9.36
C GLN A 103 5.82 4.13 -8.18
N ALA A 104 5.10 5.10 -7.64
CA ALA A 104 5.47 5.81 -6.42
C ALA A 104 4.52 5.44 -5.28
N VAL A 105 5.04 5.37 -4.06
CA VAL A 105 4.23 5.28 -2.84
C VAL A 105 4.59 6.43 -1.91
N VAL A 106 3.64 7.31 -1.65
CA VAL A 106 3.79 8.48 -0.76
C VAL A 106 2.91 8.28 0.46
N TRP A 107 3.47 8.43 1.65
CA TRP A 107 2.72 8.47 2.90
C TRP A 107 2.51 9.92 3.32
N GLU A 108 1.26 10.32 3.49
CA GLU A 108 0.86 11.67 3.87
C GLU A 108 0.11 11.68 5.21
N LYS A 109 0.41 12.67 6.04
CA LYS A 109 -0.39 13.06 7.20
C LYS A 109 -0.70 14.55 7.08
N VAL A 110 -1.89 14.86 6.56
CA VAL A 110 -2.30 16.24 6.24
C VAL A 110 -2.24 17.15 7.47
N TRP A 111 -2.67 16.65 8.63
CA TRP A 111 -2.69 17.41 9.90
C TRP A 111 -1.29 17.71 10.47
N GLU A 112 -0.25 17.05 9.98
CA GLU A 112 1.15 17.26 10.38
C GLU A 112 1.97 17.99 9.30
N HIS A 113 1.35 18.36 8.17
CA HIS A 113 2.06 18.86 6.99
C HIS A 113 3.20 17.94 6.56
N PHE A 114 3.00 16.63 6.72
CA PHE A 114 4.01 15.61 6.50
C PHE A 114 3.72 14.83 5.22
N ARG A 115 4.76 14.67 4.40
CA ARG A 115 4.81 13.73 3.29
C ARG A 115 6.15 13.00 3.32
N ASN A 116 6.14 11.73 2.92
CA ASN A 116 7.34 10.92 2.78
C ASN A 116 7.23 10.01 1.57
N LEU A 117 8.24 10.03 0.69
CA LEU A 117 8.36 9.09 -0.42
C LEU A 117 8.90 7.75 0.10
N THR A 118 8.04 6.75 0.18
CA THR A 118 8.39 5.43 0.75
C THR A 118 8.85 4.43 -0.31
N SER A 119 8.52 4.66 -1.58
CA SER A 119 8.97 3.81 -2.70
C SER A 119 8.86 4.57 -4.01
N PHE A 120 9.82 4.35 -4.91
CA PHE A 120 9.79 4.84 -6.29
C PHE A 120 10.48 3.85 -7.21
N THR A 121 9.71 3.13 -8.04
CA THR A 121 10.22 2.01 -8.84
C THR A 121 9.78 2.08 -10.29
N PRO A 122 10.64 1.74 -11.27
CA PRO A 122 10.24 1.64 -12.67
C PRO A 122 9.10 0.63 -12.86
N VAL A 123 8.09 1.00 -13.65
CA VAL A 123 7.07 0.05 -14.12
C VAL A 123 7.63 -0.65 -15.35
N LYS A 124 7.66 -1.99 -15.33
CA LYS A 124 8.03 -2.77 -16.52
C LYS A 124 6.94 -2.61 -17.57
N ALA A 125 7.36 -2.39 -18.81
CA ALA A 125 6.48 -2.40 -19.98
C ALA A 125 5.94 -3.81 -20.23
#